data_AF-A0A1A8HWW7-F1
#
_entry.id   AF-A0A1A8HWW7-F1
#
_cell.length_a   1.000
_cell.length_b   1.000
_cell.length_c   1.000
_cell.angle_alpha   90.00
_cell.angle_beta   90.00
_cell.angle_gamma   90.00
#
_symmetry.space_group_name_H-M   'P 1'
#
loop_
_entity.id
_entity.type
_entity.pdbx_description
1 polymer ?
#
loop_
_entity_poly.entity_id
_entity_poly.type
_entity_poly.pdbx_seq_one_letter_code
_entity_poly.pdbx_strand_id
1 'polypeptide(L)'
;TLINPGNHVKMQEGTLGFFIASDAKEVKRALFYCKACHDDITDPKRIKKCGCKKSKNSYNGYIKSIEEDQQSALSPKKKQRNGGTRNSPNSSPKIMRHDPLLIPGSEQIETMDENIKKYDSTGMFHWCLSKDIEKVLLTRSEAAMTVLSGHVVVCIFGDVNSALIGLRNFVMPLRASNFHYHELKHIVFVGSLEYLKREWETLHNFPKVSILPGTPLSRADLRAVNINLCDMCVILSANQNNIDDASLQDKECILASLNIKSMQFDDSIGVLQANSQGFTPPGMDRSSPENSPVHGLVRQTSVTTGANIPIITELVNDSNVQFLD
;
A
#
# COMPACT_ATOMS: atom_id res chain seq x y z
N THR A 1 4.23 11.43 -15.32
CA THR A 1 5.42 11.93 -14.61
C THR A 1 6.33 10.77 -14.32
N LEU A 2 7.66 10.93 -14.43
CA LEU A 2 8.63 9.92 -14.00
C LEU A 2 9.26 10.39 -12.68
N ILE A 3 9.32 9.52 -11.68
CA ILE A 3 9.93 9.80 -10.38
C ILE A 3 11.24 9.01 -10.34
N ASN A 4 12.35 9.70 -10.03
CA ASN A 4 13.70 9.13 -9.93
C ASN A 4 14.07 8.12 -11.06
N PRO A 5 14.02 8.52 -12.35
CA PRO A 5 14.31 7.62 -13.46
C PRO A 5 15.78 7.18 -13.47
N GLY A 6 16.04 5.92 -13.81
CA GLY A 6 17.39 5.37 -13.91
C GLY A 6 18.17 5.87 -15.14
N ASN A 7 19.47 5.56 -15.18
CA ASN A 7 20.47 6.05 -16.15
C ASN A 7 20.14 5.84 -17.65
N HIS A 8 19.16 4.99 -17.95
CA HIS A 8 18.63 4.74 -19.30
C HIS A 8 17.79 5.92 -19.84
N VAL A 9 17.15 6.70 -18.96
CA VAL A 9 16.45 7.93 -19.34
C VAL A 9 17.46 9.05 -19.49
N LYS A 10 17.43 9.74 -20.64
CA LYS A 10 18.19 10.97 -20.86
C LYS A 10 17.23 12.16 -20.81
N MET A 11 17.64 13.22 -20.11
CA MET A 11 16.88 14.48 -20.08
C MET A 11 16.87 15.10 -21.48
N GLN A 12 15.68 15.45 -21.96
CA GLN A 12 15.49 16.13 -23.24
C GLN A 12 15.40 17.66 -23.02
N GLU A 13 15.63 18.45 -24.07
CA GLU A 13 15.38 19.90 -23.99
C GLU A 13 13.89 20.15 -23.65
N GLY A 14 13.63 21.10 -22.76
CA GLY A 14 12.27 21.37 -22.26
C GLY A 14 11.76 20.44 -21.15
N THR A 15 12.56 19.48 -20.67
CA THR A 15 12.20 18.65 -19.51
C THR A 15 11.97 19.51 -18.25
N LEU A 16 10.78 19.43 -17.66
CA LEU A 16 10.48 20.05 -16.36
C LEU A 16 10.97 19.15 -15.23
N GLY A 17 11.85 19.69 -14.37
CA GLY A 17 12.32 19.04 -13.15
C GLY A 17 11.49 19.45 -11.93
N PHE A 18 11.27 18.50 -11.02
CA PHE A 18 10.69 18.74 -9.71
C PHE A 18 11.82 18.77 -8.67
N PHE A 19 11.83 19.77 -7.80
CA PHE A 19 12.92 20.03 -6.85
C PHE A 19 12.36 20.27 -5.45
N ILE A 20 13.05 19.75 -4.44
CA ILE A 20 12.89 20.15 -3.04
C ILE A 20 14.04 21.11 -2.75
N ALA A 21 13.74 22.33 -2.32
CA ALA A 21 14.72 23.38 -2.09
C ALA A 21 14.24 24.37 -1.02
N SER A 22 15.17 25.09 -0.39
CA SER A 22 14.85 26.08 0.64
C SER A 22 14.23 27.36 0.08
N ASP A 23 14.61 27.76 -1.14
CA ASP A 23 14.04 28.91 -1.83
C ASP A 23 13.95 28.73 -3.36
N ALA A 24 13.16 29.57 -4.02
CA ALA A 24 12.99 29.56 -5.48
C ALA A 24 14.22 30.09 -6.25
N LYS A 25 15.21 30.70 -5.59
CA LYS A 25 16.48 31.14 -6.21
C LYS A 25 17.43 29.97 -6.39
N GLU A 26 17.42 28.99 -5.47
CA GLU A 26 18.19 27.75 -5.59
C GLU A 26 17.73 26.95 -6.80
N VAL A 27 16.42 26.74 -6.96
CA VAL A 27 15.83 26.05 -8.11
C VAL A 27 16.17 26.76 -9.43
N LYS A 28 16.18 28.10 -9.46
CA LYS A 28 16.59 28.88 -10.64
C LYS A 28 18.03 28.65 -11.07
N ARG A 29 18.93 28.19 -10.19
CA ARG A 29 20.33 27.84 -10.58
C ARG A 29 20.36 26.71 -11.61
N ALA A 30 19.44 25.73 -11.53
CA ALA A 30 19.34 24.64 -12.50
C ALA A 30 19.03 25.15 -13.93
N LEU A 31 18.21 26.21 -14.06
CA LEU A 31 17.87 26.83 -15.34
C LEU A 31 19.00 27.71 -15.92
N PHE A 32 19.93 28.15 -15.06
CA PHE A 32 21.05 29.04 -15.40
C PHE A 32 22.40 28.31 -15.51
N TYR A 33 22.49 27.06 -15.05
CA TYR A 33 23.70 26.27 -15.16
C TYR A 33 24.13 26.13 -16.64
N CYS A 34 25.43 26.29 -16.87
CA CYS A 34 26.04 26.25 -18.18
C CYS A 34 27.48 25.77 -17.96
N LYS A 35 27.83 24.60 -18.49
CA LYS A 35 29.13 23.98 -18.23
C LYS A 35 30.29 24.94 -18.54
N ALA A 36 30.26 25.58 -19.71
CA ALA A 36 31.29 26.52 -20.16
C ALA A 36 31.47 27.79 -19.30
N CYS A 37 30.53 28.14 -18.41
CA CYS A 37 30.66 29.28 -17.49
C CYS A 37 30.75 28.88 -16.02
N HIS A 38 30.29 27.68 -15.66
CA HIS A 38 29.99 27.29 -14.29
C HIS A 38 30.58 25.91 -13.90
N ASP A 39 31.49 25.33 -14.70
CA ASP A 39 32.18 24.06 -14.35
C ASP A 39 32.95 24.19 -13.03
N ASP A 40 33.82 25.20 -12.93
CA ASP A 40 34.75 25.39 -11.81
C ASP A 40 34.14 26.16 -10.62
N ILE A 41 32.81 26.23 -10.51
CA ILE A 41 32.13 26.95 -9.42
C ILE A 41 31.96 26.06 -8.20
N THR A 42 32.68 26.39 -7.12
CA THR A 42 32.58 25.73 -5.82
C THR A 42 31.42 26.22 -4.95
N ASP A 43 31.03 27.50 -5.04
CA ASP A 43 29.85 28.06 -4.35
C ASP A 43 28.65 28.18 -5.31
N PRO A 44 27.60 27.35 -5.16
CA PRO A 44 26.42 27.40 -6.03
C PRO A 44 25.72 28.77 -6.07
N LYS A 45 25.87 29.64 -5.05
CA LYS A 45 25.29 30.99 -5.06
C LYS A 45 25.88 31.89 -6.17
N ARG A 46 27.04 31.52 -6.73
CA ARG A 46 27.68 32.20 -7.86
C ARG A 46 27.03 31.85 -9.21
N ILE A 47 26.25 30.76 -9.30
CA ILE A 47 25.54 30.36 -10.53
C ILE A 47 24.43 31.37 -10.83
N LYS A 48 24.63 32.17 -11.88
CA LYS A 48 23.72 33.24 -12.32
C LYS A 48 23.46 33.10 -13.83
N LYS A 49 22.50 33.86 -14.37
CA LYS A 49 22.20 33.86 -15.81
C LYS A 49 23.44 34.33 -16.60
N CYS A 50 24.08 33.42 -17.32
CA CYS A 50 25.22 33.70 -18.20
C CYS A 50 24.78 34.29 -19.55
N GLY A 51 25.73 34.86 -20.30
CA GLY A 51 25.52 35.42 -21.64
C GLY A 51 25.55 34.40 -22.78
N CYS A 52 25.78 33.11 -22.49
CA CYS A 52 25.78 32.07 -23.51
C CYS A 52 24.43 32.02 -24.23
N LYS A 53 24.46 32.06 -25.57
CA LYS A 53 23.28 31.82 -26.39
C LYS A 53 22.80 30.40 -26.12
N LYS A 54 21.68 30.24 -25.41
CA LYS A 54 20.91 28.98 -25.44
C LYS A 54 20.63 28.68 -26.91
N SER A 55 20.79 27.41 -27.31
CA SER A 55 20.48 27.00 -28.68
C SER A 55 19.07 27.46 -29.03
N LYS A 56 18.88 28.00 -30.23
CA LYS A 56 17.64 28.67 -30.63
C LYS A 56 16.52 27.63 -30.85
N ASN A 57 15.85 27.14 -29.80
CA ASN A 57 14.60 26.38 -29.94
C ASN A 57 13.68 26.26 -28.69
N SER A 58 13.90 27.00 -27.59
CA SER A 58 13.09 26.86 -26.36
C SER A 58 12.30 28.09 -25.93
N TYR A 59 11.05 27.82 -25.50
CA TYR A 59 10.01 28.74 -25.03
C TYR A 59 10.25 29.33 -23.62
N ASN A 60 9.41 30.30 -23.24
CA ASN A 60 9.27 30.81 -21.87
C ASN A 60 8.79 29.70 -20.90
N GLY A 61 9.62 29.36 -19.91
CA GLY A 61 9.21 28.49 -18.80
C GLY A 61 8.32 29.23 -17.81
N TYR A 62 7.07 28.77 -17.66
CA TYR A 62 6.19 29.19 -16.57
C TYR A 62 6.67 28.57 -15.24
N ILE A 63 6.97 29.41 -14.26
CA ILE A 63 7.09 28.97 -12.85
C ILE A 63 5.70 29.13 -12.24
N LYS A 64 5.08 28.03 -11.81
CA LYS A 64 3.91 28.06 -10.94
C LYS A 64 4.35 27.64 -9.55
N SER A 65 4.46 28.60 -8.63
CA SER A 65 4.38 28.30 -7.20
C SER A 65 2.99 27.72 -6.92
N ILE A 66 2.95 26.60 -6.21
CA ILE A 66 1.72 26.15 -5.57
C ILE A 66 1.79 26.69 -4.15
N GLU A 67 1.32 27.91 -3.99
CA GLU A 67 0.74 28.36 -2.72
C GLU A 67 -0.73 27.95 -2.75
N GLU A 68 -1.27 27.55 -1.61
CA GLU A 68 -2.61 26.97 -1.50
C GLU A 68 -3.66 28.04 -1.76
N ASP A 69 -4.46 27.84 -2.80
CA ASP A 69 -5.68 28.62 -3.01
C ASP A 69 -6.77 27.76 -3.66
N GLN A 70 -8.00 27.95 -3.21
CA GLN A 70 -9.08 26.98 -3.37
C GLN A 70 -9.79 27.09 -4.74
N GLN A 71 -10.40 25.96 -5.15
CA GLN A 71 -11.51 25.85 -6.11
C GLN A 71 -11.28 26.31 -7.57
N SER A 72 -11.26 25.35 -8.51
CA SER A 72 -12.43 25.11 -9.39
C SER A 72 -12.18 23.95 -10.36
N ALA A 73 -13.23 23.18 -10.65
CA ALA A 73 -13.16 21.98 -11.45
C ALA A 73 -13.14 22.27 -12.97
N LEU A 74 -12.20 21.68 -13.70
CA LEU A 74 -12.23 21.61 -15.18
C LEU A 74 -11.86 20.21 -15.68
N SER A 75 -12.81 19.59 -16.38
CA SER A 75 -12.77 18.20 -16.82
C SER A 75 -11.75 17.95 -17.97
N PRO A 76 -11.11 16.76 -18.03
CA PRO A 76 -10.25 16.40 -19.17
C PRO A 76 -11.07 16.17 -20.46
N LYS A 77 -10.82 16.99 -21.49
CA LYS A 77 -11.42 16.81 -22.82
C LYS A 77 -10.88 15.53 -23.49
N LYS A 78 -11.69 14.46 -23.51
CA LYS A 78 -11.44 13.28 -24.38
C LYS A 78 -11.50 13.69 -25.85
N LYS A 79 -10.45 13.38 -26.61
CA LYS A 79 -10.41 13.58 -28.07
C LYS A 79 -11.17 12.45 -28.76
N GLN A 80 -12.48 12.63 -28.90
CA GLN A 80 -13.36 11.76 -29.67
C GLN A 80 -12.99 11.83 -31.16
N ARG A 81 -12.98 10.68 -31.86
CA ARG A 81 -13.10 10.64 -33.32
C ARG A 81 -13.96 9.44 -33.71
N ASN A 82 -15.20 9.72 -34.11
CA ASN A 82 -16.17 8.73 -34.57
C ASN A 82 -16.03 8.43 -36.07
N GLY A 83 -16.60 7.29 -36.49
CA GLY A 83 -16.77 6.86 -37.88
C GLY A 83 -16.19 5.46 -38.11
N GLY A 84 -16.95 4.44 -38.52
CA GLY A 84 -18.40 4.41 -38.81
C GLY A 84 -18.89 2.95 -38.88
N THR A 85 -20.20 2.77 -39.08
CA THR A 85 -20.89 1.47 -39.07
C THR A 85 -20.54 0.57 -40.28
N ARG A 86 -20.43 -0.76 -40.05
CA ARG A 86 -21.03 -1.83 -40.89
C ARG A 86 -20.77 -3.25 -40.36
N ASN A 87 -21.89 -3.93 -40.09
CA ASN A 87 -22.24 -5.36 -40.13
C ASN A 87 -21.14 -6.45 -40.17
N SER A 88 -21.31 -7.46 -39.31
CA SER A 88 -20.74 -8.82 -39.42
C SER A 88 -21.20 -9.53 -40.72
N PRO A 89 -20.50 -10.61 -41.15
CA PRO A 89 -20.88 -11.93 -40.68
C PRO A 89 -19.73 -12.94 -40.42
N ASN A 90 -20.08 -14.05 -39.76
CA ASN A 90 -19.30 -15.29 -39.67
C ASN A 90 -18.81 -15.82 -41.04
N SER A 91 -17.62 -16.44 -41.07
CA SER A 91 -17.46 -17.83 -41.57
C SER A 91 -16.01 -18.33 -41.45
N SER A 92 -15.84 -19.57 -40.99
CA SER A 92 -14.55 -20.28 -40.88
C SER A 92 -14.05 -20.85 -42.21
N PRO A 93 -12.74 -21.08 -42.37
CA PRO A 93 -12.24 -22.13 -43.27
C PRO A 93 -12.20 -23.47 -42.50
N LYS A 94 -12.96 -24.47 -42.99
CA LYS A 94 -12.77 -25.87 -42.59
C LYS A 94 -11.63 -26.47 -43.42
N ILE A 95 -10.68 -27.13 -42.77
CA ILE A 95 -10.00 -28.29 -43.37
C ILE A 95 -10.10 -29.44 -42.38
N MET A 96 -10.67 -30.55 -42.83
CA MET A 96 -10.89 -31.76 -42.03
C MET A 96 -9.67 -32.66 -42.06
N ARG A 97 -9.32 -33.30 -40.93
CA ARG A 97 -8.97 -34.73 -40.86
C ARG A 97 -9.33 -35.34 -39.49
N HIS A 98 -9.89 -36.53 -39.58
CA HIS A 98 -10.21 -37.55 -38.58
C HIS A 98 -9.77 -38.88 -39.24
N ASP A 99 -9.49 -40.02 -38.60
CA ASP A 99 -9.46 -40.49 -37.20
C ASP A 99 -8.76 -41.88 -37.23
N PRO A 100 -8.74 -42.74 -36.19
CA PRO A 100 -8.79 -42.56 -34.72
C PRO A 100 -7.66 -43.36 -33.99
N LEU A 101 -7.67 -43.34 -32.64
CA LEU A 101 -7.65 -44.52 -31.71
C LEU A 101 -6.74 -44.38 -30.46
N LEU A 102 -7.27 -44.94 -29.35
CA LEU A 102 -6.68 -45.29 -28.04
C LEU A 102 -6.70 -44.23 -26.90
N ILE A 103 -7.20 -44.72 -25.76
CA ILE A 103 -7.39 -44.16 -24.39
C ILE A 103 -7.15 -45.38 -23.45
N PRO A 104 -6.77 -45.28 -22.15
CA PRO A 104 -6.35 -44.13 -21.31
C PRO A 104 -4.93 -44.29 -20.70
N GLY A 105 -4.40 -43.22 -20.08
CA GLY A 105 -3.18 -43.30 -19.25
C GLY A 105 -2.97 -42.06 -18.37
N SER A 106 -3.01 -42.30 -17.06
CA SER A 106 -2.68 -41.44 -15.90
C SER A 106 -1.60 -40.34 -16.02
N GLU A 107 -1.82 -39.28 -15.24
CA GLU A 107 -0.80 -38.39 -14.62
C GLU A 107 0.07 -37.48 -15.51
N GLN A 108 -0.37 -36.21 -15.65
CA GLN A 108 0.49 -35.04 -15.46
C GLN A 108 -0.35 -33.78 -15.22
N ILE A 109 -0.30 -33.24 -13.99
CA ILE A 109 -0.95 -31.98 -13.60
C ILE A 109 0.01 -30.82 -13.93
N GLU A 110 0.22 -30.56 -15.22
CA GLU A 110 0.96 -29.38 -15.68
C GLU A 110 0.39 -28.84 -17.00
N THR A 111 -0.70 -28.05 -16.93
CA THR A 111 -1.02 -27.02 -17.94
C THR A 111 -2.20 -26.14 -17.51
N MET A 112 -2.22 -24.91 -18.03
CA MET A 112 -3.32 -23.92 -17.98
C MET A 112 -3.50 -23.08 -16.70
N ASP A 113 -2.48 -22.30 -16.32
CA ASP A 113 -2.66 -21.12 -15.43
C ASP A 113 -2.19 -19.79 -16.04
N GLU A 114 -1.99 -19.74 -17.37
CA GLU A 114 -1.54 -18.53 -18.09
C GLU A 114 -2.61 -17.43 -18.21
N ASN A 115 -3.88 -17.73 -17.92
CA ASN A 115 -5.01 -16.80 -18.08
C ASN A 115 -5.48 -16.12 -16.77
N ILE A 116 -4.84 -16.38 -15.62
CA ILE A 116 -5.08 -15.55 -14.42
C ILE A 116 -4.47 -14.17 -14.66
N LYS A 117 -5.33 -13.17 -14.85
CA LYS A 117 -4.94 -11.75 -14.85
C LYS A 117 -4.37 -11.39 -13.48
N LYS A 118 -3.04 -11.30 -13.38
CA LYS A 118 -2.31 -10.90 -12.17
C LYS A 118 -2.36 -9.38 -11.91
N TYR A 119 -2.63 -8.61 -12.96
CA TYR A 119 -2.67 -7.15 -12.94
C TYR A 119 -3.95 -6.62 -13.61
N ASP A 120 -4.26 -5.36 -13.33
CA ASP A 120 -5.35 -4.63 -13.96
C ASP A 120 -5.07 -4.34 -15.46
N SER A 121 -6.03 -3.77 -16.18
CA SER A 121 -5.89 -3.49 -17.62
C SER A 121 -4.82 -2.45 -17.97
N THR A 122 -4.35 -1.67 -17.00
CA THR A 122 -3.23 -0.73 -17.19
C THR A 122 -1.87 -1.31 -16.82
N GLY A 123 -1.82 -2.46 -16.14
CA GLY A 123 -0.59 -3.06 -15.62
C GLY A 123 0.01 -2.30 -14.43
N MET A 124 -0.74 -1.38 -13.80
CA MET A 124 -0.26 -0.51 -12.72
C MET A 124 -0.54 -1.10 -11.33
N PHE A 125 -1.52 -2.00 -11.21
CA PHE A 125 -1.95 -2.56 -9.92
C PHE A 125 -2.19 -4.06 -10.02
N HIS A 126 -1.88 -4.77 -8.94
CA HIS A 126 -2.26 -6.17 -8.77
C HIS A 126 -3.78 -6.30 -8.71
N TRP A 127 -4.29 -7.30 -9.43
CA TRP A 127 -5.71 -7.53 -9.59
C TRP A 127 -6.01 -9.01 -9.37
N CYS A 128 -7.19 -9.32 -8.83
CA CYS A 128 -7.72 -10.66 -8.78
C CYS A 128 -9.18 -10.69 -9.19
N LEU A 129 -9.67 -11.90 -9.50
CA LEU A 129 -11.10 -12.15 -9.69
C LEU A 129 -11.92 -11.59 -8.52
N SER A 130 -13.11 -11.09 -8.82
CA SER A 130 -14.06 -10.55 -7.86
C SER A 130 -14.40 -11.57 -6.79
N LYS A 131 -14.19 -11.22 -5.52
CA LYS A 131 -14.53 -12.08 -4.37
C LYS A 131 -15.81 -11.62 -3.70
N ASP A 132 -16.69 -12.57 -3.42
CA ASP A 132 -17.82 -12.35 -2.51
C ASP A 132 -17.28 -11.98 -1.12
N ILE A 133 -17.95 -11.07 -0.41
CA ILE A 133 -17.44 -10.57 0.88
C ILE A 133 -17.25 -11.70 1.90
N GLU A 134 -18.12 -12.70 1.88
CA GLU A 134 -18.07 -13.88 2.77
C GLU A 134 -16.74 -14.64 2.67
N LYS A 135 -16.08 -14.63 1.50
CA LYS A 135 -14.78 -15.31 1.27
C LYS A 135 -13.58 -14.54 1.84
N VAL A 136 -13.79 -13.32 2.36
CA VAL A 136 -12.75 -12.51 3.00
C VAL A 136 -13.08 -12.17 4.47
N LEU A 137 -14.26 -12.55 4.96
CA LEU A 137 -14.60 -12.45 6.36
C LEU A 137 -13.77 -13.45 7.18
N LEU A 138 -13.25 -12.99 8.30
CA LEU A 138 -12.63 -13.81 9.33
C LEU A 138 -13.48 -13.69 10.59
N THR A 139 -13.79 -14.81 11.23
CA THR A 139 -14.15 -14.82 12.65
C THR A 139 -12.92 -14.49 13.50
N ARG A 140 -13.13 -14.09 14.75
CA ARG A 140 -12.05 -13.87 15.72
C ARG A 140 -11.15 -15.10 15.87
N SER A 141 -11.72 -16.30 15.82
CA SER A 141 -10.97 -17.56 15.93
C SER A 141 -10.12 -17.83 14.69
N GLU A 142 -10.67 -17.62 13.48
CA GLU A 142 -9.91 -17.78 12.23
C GLU A 142 -8.79 -16.74 12.10
N ALA A 143 -9.04 -15.49 12.51
CA ALA A 143 -8.00 -14.46 12.59
C ALA A 143 -6.87 -14.89 13.54
N ALA A 144 -7.20 -15.36 14.75
CA ALA A 144 -6.20 -15.80 15.73
C ALA A 144 -5.41 -17.06 15.28
N MET A 145 -6.03 -17.97 14.52
CA MET A 145 -5.34 -19.12 13.89
C MET A 145 -4.48 -18.70 12.68
N THR A 146 -4.86 -17.63 11.99
CA THR A 146 -4.10 -17.06 10.87
C THR A 146 -2.97 -16.20 11.44
N VAL A 147 -1.80 -16.80 11.66
CA VAL A 147 -0.63 -16.08 12.21
C VAL A 147 -0.11 -15.05 11.19
N LEU A 148 -0.67 -13.85 11.24
CA LEU A 148 -0.29 -12.70 10.42
C LEU A 148 0.85 -11.93 11.08
N SER A 149 1.93 -11.72 10.33
CA SER A 149 3.05 -10.83 10.68
C SER A 149 3.44 -10.02 9.44
N GLY A 150 3.96 -8.81 9.63
CA GLY A 150 4.34 -7.91 8.54
C GLY A 150 3.14 -7.55 7.66
N HIS A 151 2.04 -7.16 8.29
CA HIS A 151 0.75 -6.87 7.67
C HIS A 151 0.24 -5.48 8.10
N VAL A 152 -0.82 -4.98 7.46
CA VAL A 152 -1.45 -3.70 7.79
C VAL A 152 -2.82 -3.94 8.41
N VAL A 153 -3.04 -3.41 9.62
CA VAL A 153 -4.36 -3.38 10.26
C VAL A 153 -5.01 -2.04 9.95
N VAL A 154 -6.26 -2.04 9.50
CA VAL A 154 -7.02 -0.81 9.23
C VAL A 154 -8.27 -0.81 10.10
N CYS A 155 -8.18 -0.07 11.19
CA CYS A 155 -9.25 0.17 12.14
C CYS A 155 -10.20 1.24 11.58
N ILE A 156 -11.48 0.89 11.42
CA ILE A 156 -12.49 1.80 10.84
C ILE A 156 -13.64 2.00 11.83
N PHE A 157 -13.89 3.27 12.13
CA PHE A 157 -15.12 3.73 12.77
C PHE A 157 -16.12 4.16 11.71
N GLY A 158 -17.26 3.48 11.64
CA GLY A 158 -18.30 3.75 10.65
C GLY A 158 -19.52 2.85 10.87
N ASP A 159 -20.67 3.31 10.40
CA ASP A 159 -21.96 2.65 10.50
C ASP A 159 -22.73 2.67 9.15
N VAL A 160 -24.01 2.30 9.17
CA VAL A 160 -24.85 2.24 7.97
C VAL A 160 -25.16 3.62 7.35
N ASN A 161 -25.12 4.69 8.15
CA ASN A 161 -25.43 6.07 7.77
C ASN A 161 -24.17 6.90 7.47
N SER A 162 -22.99 6.52 7.98
CA SER A 162 -21.73 7.25 7.76
C SER A 162 -21.40 7.44 6.27
N ALA A 163 -20.70 8.53 5.94
CA ALA A 163 -20.21 8.78 4.58
C ALA A 163 -19.14 7.74 4.18
N LEU A 164 -18.98 7.48 2.89
CA LEU A 164 -17.93 6.57 2.40
C LEU A 164 -16.58 7.29 2.36
N ILE A 165 -15.58 6.75 3.07
CA ILE A 165 -14.17 7.16 3.02
C ILE A 165 -13.59 6.91 1.62
N GLY A 166 -14.03 5.84 0.93
CA GLY A 166 -13.47 5.43 -0.35
C GLY A 166 -12.17 4.64 -0.18
N LEU A 167 -12.25 3.54 0.57
CA LEU A 167 -11.10 2.72 0.99
C LEU A 167 -10.24 2.19 -0.18
N ARG A 168 -10.80 2.13 -1.39
CA ARG A 168 -10.06 1.86 -2.63
C ARG A 168 -8.85 2.78 -2.82
N ASN A 169 -8.93 4.04 -2.41
CA ASN A 169 -7.82 4.99 -2.52
C ASN A 169 -6.66 4.66 -1.56
N PHE A 170 -6.96 4.02 -0.43
CA PHE A 170 -5.97 3.51 0.52
C PHE A 170 -5.34 2.18 0.04
N VAL A 171 -6.16 1.24 -0.42
CA VAL A 171 -5.68 -0.09 -0.83
C VAL A 171 -4.89 -0.06 -2.14
N MET A 172 -5.28 0.79 -3.10
CA MET A 172 -4.69 0.80 -4.44
C MET A 172 -3.16 1.07 -4.46
N PRO A 173 -2.61 2.09 -3.76
CA PRO A 173 -1.15 2.30 -3.67
C PRO A 173 -0.42 1.09 -3.07
N LEU A 174 -1.02 0.44 -2.05
CA LEU A 174 -0.49 -0.76 -1.41
C LEU A 174 -0.59 -2.02 -2.29
N ARG A 175 -1.10 -1.89 -3.53
CA ARG A 175 -1.21 -2.95 -4.54
C ARG A 175 -0.54 -2.60 -5.86
N ALA A 176 0.25 -1.53 -5.92
CA ALA A 176 0.99 -1.14 -7.11
C ALA A 176 1.90 -2.25 -7.66
N SER A 177 2.08 -2.30 -8.98
CA SER A 177 2.80 -3.37 -9.70
C SER A 177 4.33 -3.29 -9.61
N ASN A 178 4.88 -2.27 -8.92
CA ASN A 178 6.30 -2.16 -8.61
C ASN A 178 6.73 -3.04 -7.42
N PHE A 179 5.79 -3.65 -6.71
CA PHE A 179 6.04 -4.71 -5.73
C PHE A 179 5.83 -6.08 -6.38
N HIS A 180 6.48 -7.12 -5.86
CA HIS A 180 6.15 -8.50 -6.19
C HIS A 180 5.00 -8.99 -5.31
N TYR A 181 4.22 -9.96 -5.79
CA TYR A 181 3.06 -10.49 -5.06
C TYR A 181 3.37 -10.97 -3.64
N HIS A 182 4.57 -11.50 -3.38
CA HIS A 182 5.00 -11.94 -2.05
C HIS A 182 5.27 -10.75 -1.11
N GLU A 183 5.82 -9.63 -1.62
CA GLU A 183 6.11 -8.40 -0.87
C GLU A 183 4.83 -7.65 -0.45
N LEU A 184 3.72 -7.86 -1.16
CA LEU A 184 2.43 -7.24 -0.83
C LEU A 184 1.99 -7.56 0.61
N LYS A 185 1.86 -6.50 1.41
CA LYS A 185 1.34 -6.57 2.79
C LYS A 185 -0.12 -6.97 2.80
N HIS A 186 -0.49 -7.95 3.60
CA HIS A 186 -1.90 -8.31 3.81
C HIS A 186 -2.60 -7.17 4.54
N ILE A 187 -3.84 -6.84 4.14
CA ILE A 187 -4.62 -5.76 4.76
C ILE A 187 -5.79 -6.41 5.49
N VAL A 188 -5.92 -6.15 6.79
CA VAL A 188 -7.05 -6.60 7.62
C VAL A 188 -7.85 -5.39 8.07
N PHE A 189 -9.07 -5.26 7.57
CA PHE A 189 -10.02 -4.25 8.05
C PHE A 189 -10.70 -4.72 9.33
N VAL A 190 -10.75 -3.88 10.36
CA VAL A 190 -11.44 -4.15 11.64
C VAL A 190 -12.49 -3.05 11.86
N GLY A 191 -13.77 -3.42 11.88
CA GLY A 191 -14.88 -2.47 12.02
C GLY A 191 -16.25 -3.08 11.72
N SER A 192 -17.27 -2.21 11.58
CA SER A 192 -18.64 -2.61 11.23
C SER A 192 -18.69 -3.31 9.87
N LEU A 193 -19.34 -4.47 9.85
CA LEU A 193 -19.60 -5.21 8.62
C LEU A 193 -20.61 -4.49 7.73
N GLU A 194 -21.55 -3.77 8.32
CA GLU A 194 -22.59 -2.99 7.65
C GLU A 194 -21.96 -1.83 6.86
N TYR A 195 -20.99 -1.12 7.45
CA TYR A 195 -20.18 -0.13 6.76
C TYR A 195 -19.33 -0.78 5.65
N LEU A 196 -18.55 -1.82 5.98
CA LEU A 196 -17.60 -2.43 5.05
C LEU A 196 -18.28 -3.10 3.84
N LYS A 197 -19.51 -3.61 3.98
CA LYS A 197 -20.33 -4.10 2.86
C LYS A 197 -20.58 -3.03 1.79
N ARG A 198 -20.70 -1.76 2.18
CA ARG A 198 -20.95 -0.62 1.27
C ARG A 198 -19.69 -0.23 0.49
N GLU A 199 -18.50 -0.36 1.10
CA GLU A 199 -17.20 -0.12 0.45
C GLU A 199 -16.74 -1.29 -0.44
N TRP A 200 -17.21 -2.52 -0.18
CA TRP A 200 -16.66 -3.76 -0.75
C TRP A 200 -16.68 -3.83 -2.28
N GLU A 201 -17.69 -3.24 -2.94
CA GLU A 201 -17.77 -3.13 -4.40
C GLU A 201 -16.57 -2.38 -5.02
N THR A 202 -15.83 -1.60 -4.24
CA THR A 202 -14.61 -0.92 -4.69
C THR A 202 -13.32 -1.70 -4.35
N LEU A 203 -13.42 -2.75 -3.54
CA LEU A 203 -12.29 -3.49 -2.95
C LEU A 203 -12.15 -4.94 -3.41
N HIS A 204 -13.24 -5.57 -3.83
CA HIS A 204 -13.36 -7.01 -4.11
C HIS A 204 -12.42 -7.59 -5.20
N ASN A 205 -11.70 -6.74 -5.93
CA ASN A 205 -10.68 -7.12 -6.92
C ASN A 205 -9.23 -7.01 -6.43
N PHE A 206 -8.97 -6.65 -5.17
CA PHE A 206 -7.62 -6.59 -4.63
C PHE A 206 -7.21 -7.90 -3.92
N PRO A 207 -5.98 -8.40 -4.13
CA PRO A 207 -5.46 -9.57 -3.42
C PRO A 207 -5.08 -9.24 -1.97
N LYS A 208 -4.96 -10.28 -1.14
CA LYS A 208 -4.53 -10.19 0.28
C LYS A 208 -5.31 -9.13 1.10
N VAL A 209 -6.63 -9.16 1.00
CA VAL A 209 -7.55 -8.33 1.80
C VAL A 209 -8.45 -9.25 2.61
N SER A 210 -8.60 -8.95 3.90
CA SER A 210 -9.52 -9.62 4.83
C SER A 210 -10.28 -8.61 5.66
N ILE A 211 -11.41 -9.02 6.23
CA ILE A 211 -12.27 -8.23 7.10
C ILE A 211 -12.52 -9.03 8.38
N LEU A 212 -12.27 -8.45 9.55
CA LEU A 212 -12.73 -8.95 10.83
C LEU A 212 -13.90 -8.06 11.31
N PRO A 213 -15.15 -8.55 11.25
CA PRO A 213 -16.30 -7.85 11.85
C PRO A 213 -16.08 -7.66 13.35
N GLY A 214 -16.13 -6.41 13.81
CA GLY A 214 -15.85 -6.07 15.20
C GLY A 214 -15.76 -4.57 15.43
N THR A 215 -14.99 -4.16 16.45
CA THR A 215 -14.71 -2.75 16.73
C THR A 215 -13.23 -2.54 17.08
N PRO A 216 -12.57 -1.47 16.59
CA PRO A 216 -11.21 -1.13 16.99
C PRO A 216 -11.02 -0.89 18.50
N LEU A 217 -12.09 -0.66 19.27
CA LEU A 217 -11.99 -0.52 20.72
C LEU A 217 -11.88 -1.89 21.44
N SER A 218 -12.21 -2.99 20.76
CA SER A 218 -12.15 -4.34 21.30
C SER A 218 -10.72 -4.88 21.26
N ARG A 219 -10.05 -4.89 22.43
CA ARG A 219 -8.74 -5.53 22.61
C ARG A 219 -8.71 -7.01 22.22
N ALA A 220 -9.87 -7.69 22.22
CA ALA A 220 -9.97 -9.08 21.78
C ALA A 220 -9.86 -9.21 20.25
N ASP A 221 -10.45 -8.29 19.50
CA ASP A 221 -10.36 -8.27 18.04
C ASP A 221 -8.96 -7.83 17.58
N LEU A 222 -8.41 -6.80 18.23
CA LEU A 222 -7.03 -6.33 17.99
C LEU A 222 -5.96 -7.40 18.29
N ARG A 223 -6.15 -8.22 19.33
CA ARG A 223 -5.27 -9.37 19.61
C ARG A 223 -5.45 -10.48 18.59
N ALA A 224 -6.67 -10.76 18.15
CA ALA A 224 -6.94 -11.80 17.17
C ALA A 224 -6.30 -11.52 15.80
N VAL A 225 -6.14 -10.26 15.40
CA VAL A 225 -5.38 -9.89 14.19
C VAL A 225 -3.87 -9.81 14.39
N ASN A 226 -3.36 -10.10 15.59
CA ASN A 226 -1.94 -9.98 15.95
C ASN A 226 -1.38 -8.56 15.71
N ILE A 227 -2.07 -7.52 16.20
CA ILE A 227 -1.67 -6.11 15.96
C ILE A 227 -0.24 -5.77 16.41
N ASN A 228 0.30 -6.49 17.40
CA ASN A 228 1.70 -6.37 17.83
C ASN A 228 2.73 -6.86 16.79
N LEU A 229 2.29 -7.55 15.73
CA LEU A 229 3.10 -8.02 14.61
C LEU A 229 2.73 -7.32 13.27
N CYS A 230 1.95 -6.24 13.32
CA CYS A 230 1.67 -5.42 12.15
C CYS A 230 2.84 -4.47 11.84
N ASP A 231 3.06 -4.17 10.55
CA ASP A 231 4.01 -3.12 10.14
C ASP A 231 3.41 -1.71 10.31
N MET A 232 2.07 -1.62 10.31
CA MET A 232 1.33 -0.38 10.53
C MET A 232 -0.13 -0.69 10.93
N CYS A 233 -0.61 0.00 11.96
CA CYS A 233 -2.02 0.16 12.25
C CYS A 233 -2.49 1.53 11.75
N VAL A 234 -3.56 1.56 10.96
CA VAL A 234 -4.17 2.81 10.45
C VAL A 234 -5.55 2.94 11.07
N ILE A 235 -5.86 4.09 11.66
CA ILE A 235 -7.14 4.37 12.33
C ILE A 235 -7.85 5.49 11.56
N LEU A 236 -9.04 5.20 11.04
CA LEU A 236 -9.86 6.07 10.21
C LEU A 236 -11.28 6.21 10.78
N SER A 237 -11.94 7.34 10.54
CA SER A 237 -13.33 7.56 10.94
C SER A 237 -14.20 8.10 9.81
N ALA A 238 -15.29 7.41 9.53
CA ALA A 238 -16.38 7.84 8.65
C ALA A 238 -17.45 8.67 9.39
N ASN A 239 -17.38 8.74 10.74
CA ASN A 239 -18.41 9.34 11.60
C ASN A 239 -18.27 10.86 11.79
N GLN A 240 -17.21 11.45 11.22
CA GLN A 240 -16.80 12.85 11.39
C GLN A 240 -17.94 13.86 11.18
N ASN A 241 -18.83 13.62 10.21
CA ASN A 241 -19.90 14.54 9.82
C ASN A 241 -21.16 14.50 10.71
N ASN A 242 -21.27 13.56 11.65
CA ASN A 242 -22.49 13.34 12.47
C ASN A 242 -22.41 13.99 13.86
N ILE A 243 -21.33 14.72 14.18
CA ILE A 243 -21.05 15.27 15.51
C ILE A 243 -20.93 16.80 15.41
N ASP A 244 -21.87 17.50 16.06
CA ASP A 244 -21.95 18.97 16.07
C ASP A 244 -20.76 19.64 16.81
N ASP A 245 -20.19 18.96 17.81
CA ASP A 245 -19.02 19.44 18.55
C ASP A 245 -17.72 19.02 17.86
N ALA A 246 -17.07 19.99 17.20
CA ALA A 246 -15.80 19.80 16.50
C ALA A 246 -14.62 19.35 17.38
N SER A 247 -14.72 19.44 18.72
CA SER A 247 -13.72 18.86 19.62
C SER A 247 -13.89 17.35 19.79
N LEU A 248 -15.12 16.83 19.65
CA LEU A 248 -15.47 15.43 19.90
C LEU A 248 -15.42 14.54 18.66
N GLN A 249 -15.24 15.10 17.46
CA GLN A 249 -15.19 14.36 16.18
C GLN A 249 -14.11 13.26 16.15
N ASP A 250 -12.95 13.51 16.78
CA ASP A 250 -11.81 12.59 16.79
C ASP A 250 -11.82 11.59 17.96
N LYS A 251 -12.82 11.66 18.85
CA LYS A 251 -12.88 10.89 20.11
C LYS A 251 -12.64 9.39 19.89
N GLU A 252 -13.27 8.78 18.89
CA GLU A 252 -13.13 7.34 18.61
C GLU A 252 -11.70 6.98 18.17
N CYS A 253 -11.10 7.82 17.32
CA CYS A 253 -9.75 7.65 16.80
C CYS A 253 -8.68 7.78 17.89
N ILE A 254 -8.80 8.78 18.76
CA ILE A 254 -7.90 9.00 19.91
C ILE A 254 -8.04 7.83 20.90
N LEU A 255 -9.27 7.46 21.26
CA LEU A 255 -9.52 6.35 22.19
C LEU A 255 -8.97 5.02 21.66
N ALA A 256 -9.09 4.73 20.36
CA ALA A 256 -8.46 3.55 19.75
C ALA A 256 -6.92 3.61 19.83
N SER A 257 -6.33 4.76 19.51
CA SER A 257 -4.88 4.98 19.56
C SER A 257 -4.32 4.73 20.96
N LEU A 258 -4.92 5.35 21.99
CA LEU A 258 -4.55 5.17 23.39
C LEU A 258 -4.85 3.75 23.90
N ASN A 259 -5.93 3.13 23.44
CA ASN A 259 -6.26 1.75 23.76
C ASN A 259 -5.18 0.78 23.26
N ILE A 260 -4.70 0.94 22.02
CA ILE A 260 -3.61 0.16 21.43
C ILE A 260 -2.29 0.43 22.15
N LYS A 261 -1.90 1.71 22.33
CA LYS A 261 -0.67 2.08 23.06
C LYS A 261 -0.60 1.49 24.48
N SER A 262 -1.75 1.29 25.13
CA SER A 262 -1.88 0.71 26.48
C SER A 262 -2.15 -0.81 26.51
N MET A 263 -2.03 -1.53 25.38
CA MET A 263 -2.03 -2.99 25.35
C MET A 263 -0.68 -3.56 25.80
N GLN A 264 -0.72 -4.72 26.45
CA GLN A 264 0.46 -5.55 26.75
C GLN A 264 0.29 -6.91 26.07
N PHE A 265 1.41 -7.49 25.66
CA PHE A 265 1.51 -8.75 24.91
C PHE A 265 2.57 -9.64 25.55
N ASP A 266 2.19 -10.89 25.84
CA ASP A 266 3.12 -11.88 26.40
C ASP A 266 3.96 -12.50 25.27
N ASP A 267 5.29 -12.56 25.45
CA ASP A 267 6.26 -13.12 24.48
C ASP A 267 6.11 -14.64 24.21
N SER A 268 5.13 -15.30 24.85
CA SER A 268 4.83 -16.73 24.77
C SER A 268 4.73 -17.26 23.32
N ILE A 269 4.23 -16.44 22.39
CA ILE A 269 4.09 -16.81 20.97
C ILE A 269 5.46 -16.98 20.29
N GLY A 270 6.48 -16.22 20.71
CA GLY A 270 7.87 -16.35 20.21
C GLY A 270 8.64 -17.56 20.76
N VAL A 271 8.08 -18.27 21.75
CA VAL A 271 8.70 -19.45 22.39
C VAL A 271 8.22 -20.75 21.73
N LEU A 272 6.98 -20.81 21.26
CA LEU A 272 6.40 -22.04 20.69
C LEU A 272 7.01 -22.45 19.34
N GLN A 273 7.65 -21.54 18.60
CA GLN A 273 8.46 -21.90 17.42
C GLN A 273 9.85 -22.46 17.75
N ALA A 274 10.35 -22.32 18.98
CA ALA A 274 11.69 -22.77 19.36
C ALA A 274 11.74 -24.22 19.90
N ASN A 275 10.60 -24.81 20.26
CA ASN A 275 10.52 -26.15 20.88
C ASN A 275 10.33 -27.32 19.90
N SER A 276 10.65 -27.15 18.61
CA SER A 276 10.62 -28.23 17.61
C SER A 276 11.94 -29.02 17.49
N GLN A 277 12.92 -28.75 18.37
CA GLN A 277 14.06 -29.63 18.66
C GLN A 277 14.01 -30.01 20.15
N GLY A 278 14.21 -31.25 20.57
CA GLY A 278 14.42 -32.49 19.82
C GLY A 278 14.57 -33.64 20.84
N PHE A 279 14.22 -34.87 20.47
CA PHE A 279 14.28 -36.03 21.37
C PHE A 279 15.74 -36.37 21.69
N THR A 280 16.24 -35.97 22.86
CA THR A 280 17.57 -36.34 23.36
C THR A 280 17.52 -37.69 24.09
N PRO A 281 18.26 -38.72 23.66
CA PRO A 281 18.37 -39.98 24.42
C PRO A 281 19.08 -39.77 25.77
N PRO A 282 18.82 -40.58 26.80
CA PRO A 282 19.55 -40.51 28.06
C PRO A 282 21.01 -40.98 27.86
N GLY A 283 22.00 -40.15 28.23
CA GLY A 283 23.40 -40.59 28.32
C GLY A 283 24.51 -39.68 27.75
N MET A 284 24.28 -38.38 27.51
CA MET A 284 25.35 -37.45 27.12
C MET A 284 25.42 -36.23 28.06
N ASP A 285 26.53 -36.14 28.79
CA ASP A 285 26.81 -35.08 29.76
C ASP A 285 27.06 -33.73 29.08
N ARG A 286 26.54 -32.66 29.68
CA ARG A 286 26.76 -31.29 29.23
C ARG A 286 28.11 -30.76 29.71
N SER A 287 28.94 -30.30 28.79
CA SER A 287 30.09 -29.44 29.10
C SER A 287 30.17 -28.24 28.15
N SER A 288 30.30 -27.05 28.77
CA SER A 288 30.73 -25.75 28.20
C SER A 288 29.86 -25.06 27.13
N PRO A 289 29.39 -23.82 27.37
CA PRO A 289 28.69 -22.99 26.39
C PRO A 289 29.60 -21.93 25.74
N GLU A 290 30.54 -22.33 24.88
CA GLU A 290 31.26 -21.40 24.00
C GLU A 290 31.31 -21.90 22.56
N ASN A 291 31.12 -20.98 21.61
CA ASN A 291 31.19 -21.15 20.15
C ASN A 291 30.12 -22.04 19.49
N SER A 292 29.03 -21.40 19.06
CA SER A 292 28.27 -21.81 17.87
C SER A 292 28.00 -20.60 16.96
N PRO A 293 28.53 -20.56 15.72
CA PRO A 293 28.33 -19.44 14.81
C PRO A 293 27.03 -19.63 14.02
N VAL A 294 25.95 -18.99 14.45
CA VAL A 294 24.71 -18.88 13.65
C VAL A 294 24.47 -17.42 13.29
N HIS A 295 24.60 -17.10 12.01
CA HIS A 295 24.33 -15.77 11.47
C HIS A 295 22.88 -15.32 11.74
N GLY A 296 22.74 -14.15 12.35
CA GLY A 296 22.33 -12.97 11.58
C GLY A 296 20.88 -12.87 11.10
N LEU A 297 19.98 -13.77 11.50
CA LEU A 297 18.54 -13.49 11.43
C LEU A 297 18.20 -12.46 12.51
N VAL A 298 18.00 -11.21 12.10
CA VAL A 298 17.41 -10.16 12.94
C VAL A 298 16.03 -10.65 13.35
N ARG A 299 15.93 -11.18 14.57
CA ARG A 299 14.66 -11.51 15.21
C ARG A 299 13.88 -10.20 15.23
N GLN A 300 12.74 -10.13 14.51
CA GLN A 300 11.83 -8.99 14.67
C GLN A 300 11.57 -8.86 16.16
N THR A 301 11.93 -7.70 16.72
CA THR A 301 11.73 -7.42 18.15
C THR A 301 10.25 -7.59 18.44
N SER A 302 9.90 -8.63 19.19
CA SER A 302 8.51 -8.87 19.55
C SER A 302 8.01 -7.67 20.33
N VAL A 303 6.93 -7.07 19.85
CA VAL A 303 6.35 -5.88 20.47
C VAL A 303 5.59 -6.33 21.73
N THR A 304 6.28 -6.27 22.86
CA THR A 304 5.74 -6.62 24.19
C THR A 304 4.76 -5.58 24.72
N THR A 305 4.99 -4.30 24.40
CA THR A 305 4.15 -3.16 24.79
C THR A 305 3.57 -2.46 23.58
N GLY A 306 2.27 -2.19 23.61
CA GLY A 306 1.53 -1.56 22.51
C GLY A 306 2.03 -0.16 22.14
N ALA A 307 2.75 0.51 23.04
CA ALA A 307 3.37 1.80 22.79
C ALA A 307 4.40 1.80 21.63
N ASN A 308 4.95 0.63 21.29
CA ASN A 308 5.90 0.46 20.18
C ASN A 308 5.24 0.03 18.86
N ILE A 309 3.91 -0.11 18.82
CA ILE A 309 3.19 -0.44 17.57
C ILE A 309 3.18 0.81 16.68
N PRO A 310 3.57 0.72 15.39
CA PRO A 310 3.44 1.83 14.46
C PRO A 310 1.95 2.13 14.20
N ILE A 311 1.50 3.34 14.55
CA ILE A 311 0.13 3.79 14.39
C ILE A 311 0.10 5.09 13.59
N ILE A 312 -0.79 5.17 12.60
CA ILE A 312 -1.21 6.41 11.94
C ILE A 312 -2.70 6.61 12.20
N THR A 313 -3.06 7.77 12.75
CA THR A 313 -4.43 8.12 13.12
C THR A 313 -4.87 9.33 12.32
N GLU A 314 -5.98 9.20 11.60
CA GLU A 314 -6.67 10.33 10.98
C GLU A 314 -7.32 11.20 12.08
N LEU A 315 -7.10 12.51 12.01
CA LEU A 315 -7.75 13.52 12.85
C LEU A 315 -8.34 14.60 11.94
N VAL A 316 -9.51 15.12 12.31
CA VAL A 316 -10.19 16.24 11.66
C VAL A 316 -9.73 17.57 12.25
N ASN A 317 -9.46 17.61 13.55
CA ASN A 317 -9.14 18.84 14.26
C ASN A 317 -7.67 18.83 14.69
N ASP A 318 -6.86 19.71 14.09
CA ASP A 318 -5.43 19.84 14.36
C ASP A 318 -5.11 19.97 15.87
N SER A 319 -5.97 20.64 16.64
CA SER A 319 -5.77 20.82 18.08
C SER A 319 -5.88 19.54 18.91
N ASN A 320 -6.49 18.49 18.34
CA ASN A 320 -6.62 17.19 18.99
C ASN A 320 -5.35 16.32 18.88
N VAL A 321 -4.35 16.70 18.06
CA VAL A 321 -3.10 15.93 17.89
C VAL A 321 -2.33 15.75 19.21
N GLN A 322 -2.45 16.72 20.12
CA GLN A 322 -1.83 16.70 21.46
C GLN A 322 -2.34 15.57 22.36
N PHE A 323 -3.42 14.87 22.01
CA PHE A 323 -3.98 13.78 22.79
C PHE A 323 -3.48 12.39 22.37
N LEU A 324 -2.62 12.31 21.35
CA LEU A 324 -2.11 11.03 20.85
C LEU A 324 -0.86 10.52 21.58
N ASP A 325 -0.02 11.40 22.13
CA ASP A 325 1.30 11.10 22.71
C ASP A 325 1.41 11.32 24.24
#